data_AF-A0A3B9AJ09-F1
#
_entry.id   AF-A0A3B9AJ09-F1
#
_cell.length_a   1.000
_cell.length_b   1.000
_cell.length_c   1.000
_cell.angle_alpha   90.00
_cell.angle_beta   90.00
_cell.angle_gamma   90.00
#
_symmetry.space_group_name_H-M   'P 1'
#
loop_
_entity.id
_entity.type
_entity.pdbx_description
1 polymer ?
#
loop_
_entity_poly.entity_id
_entity_poly.type
_entity_poly.pdbx_seq_one_letter_code
_entity_poly.pdbx_strand_id
1 'polypeptide(L)'
;MNSMMRLRFLFLGFWLSLASLQAQFVCFSDSTTIYTFEGTQVPPMVGEATFAYQHYRVIVGGKFLDPLHPEDEAIYNCDMLIIDHERQKTYILPLSYFPPFVDDQFAGVNYAYTMENDTAYVLGGYGYDLAKGYQTTFPTLTIFPVKTLIDSVLHYKDYLNLFQVVESDSRLAITEGTLVKIGDYFLVYNGREITPIEEEFTDCLTVNEWDFRGQLRKFSLKKTEGYLEVDELQICNTSKVFYQCMPDTWKKAPVRVYELDRQ
;
A
#
# COMPACT_ATOMS: atom_id res chain seq x y z
N MET A 1 -45.75 -36.71 55.15
CA MET A 1 -44.43 -36.06 55.11
C MET A 1 -43.95 -36.10 53.65
N ASN A 2 -44.45 -35.18 52.82
CA ASN A 2 -44.04 -35.07 51.41
C ASN A 2 -43.58 -33.62 51.18
N SER A 3 -42.28 -33.49 50.88
CA SER A 3 -41.57 -32.21 50.73
C SER A 3 -41.82 -31.60 49.35
N MET A 4 -41.92 -30.28 49.36
CA MET A 4 -42.34 -29.39 48.26
C MET A 4 -41.31 -29.35 47.12
N MET A 5 -41.82 -29.42 45.88
CA MET A 5 -41.06 -29.18 44.65
C MET A 5 -40.89 -27.66 44.43
N ARG A 6 -39.65 -27.16 44.49
CA ARG A 6 -39.32 -25.75 44.21
C ARG A 6 -39.22 -25.52 42.71
N LEU A 7 -40.14 -24.74 42.16
CA LEU A 7 -40.10 -24.24 40.78
C LEU A 7 -39.15 -23.04 40.70
N ARG A 8 -38.02 -23.18 40.01
CA ARG A 8 -37.08 -22.08 39.73
C ARG A 8 -37.38 -21.51 38.35
N PHE A 9 -37.94 -20.30 38.29
CA PHE A 9 -37.96 -19.49 37.08
C PHE A 9 -36.57 -18.92 36.83
N LEU A 10 -35.90 -19.37 35.77
CA LEU A 10 -34.68 -18.77 35.25
C LEU A 10 -35.09 -17.70 34.22
N PHE A 11 -34.93 -16.43 34.59
CA PHE A 11 -35.03 -15.31 33.65
C PHE A 11 -33.85 -15.37 32.69
N LEU A 12 -34.11 -15.70 31.42
CA LEU A 12 -33.13 -15.61 30.35
C LEU A 12 -33.04 -14.13 29.94
N GLY A 13 -32.10 -13.39 30.53
CA GLY A 13 -31.82 -12.02 30.14
C GLY A 13 -31.18 -11.99 28.75
N PHE A 14 -31.95 -11.59 27.74
CA PHE A 14 -31.45 -11.35 26.39
C PHE A 14 -30.67 -10.04 26.39
N TRP A 15 -29.36 -10.11 26.60
CA TRP A 15 -28.45 -8.98 26.40
C TRP A 15 -28.32 -8.74 24.89
N LEU A 16 -29.09 -7.78 24.37
CA LEU A 16 -28.79 -7.14 23.09
C LEU A 16 -27.56 -6.25 23.31
N SER A 17 -26.36 -6.77 23.03
CA SER A 17 -25.20 -5.93 22.82
C SER A 17 -25.49 -5.04 21.61
N LEU A 18 -25.63 -3.74 21.85
CA LEU A 18 -25.43 -2.75 20.79
C LEU A 18 -23.98 -2.88 20.35
N ALA A 19 -23.73 -3.59 19.25
CA ALA A 19 -22.49 -3.46 18.52
C ALA A 19 -22.44 -2.01 18.04
N SER A 20 -21.47 -1.24 18.54
CA SER A 20 -21.10 0.04 17.96
C SER A 20 -20.79 -0.19 16.48
N LEU A 21 -21.54 0.47 15.58
CA LEU A 21 -21.07 0.70 14.22
C LEU A 21 -19.82 1.58 14.33
N GLN A 22 -18.66 0.97 14.49
CA GLN A 22 -17.45 1.59 13.96
C GLN A 22 -17.62 1.57 12.45
N ALA A 23 -17.44 2.71 11.78
CA ALA A 23 -17.41 2.78 10.33
C ALA A 23 -16.36 1.76 9.86
N GLN A 24 -16.83 0.63 9.33
CA GLN A 24 -15.96 -0.48 9.01
C GLN A 24 -15.15 -0.08 7.79
N PHE A 25 -13.84 0.01 8.02
CA PHE A 25 -12.79 0.38 7.10
C PHE A 25 -12.55 -0.69 6.02
N VAL A 26 -13.58 -1.05 5.28
CA VAL A 26 -13.46 -2.12 4.29
C VAL A 26 -13.97 -1.66 2.94
N CYS A 27 -13.08 -1.71 1.96
CA CYS A 27 -13.40 -1.64 0.55
C CYS A 27 -14.25 -2.86 0.13
N PHE A 28 -15.53 -2.86 0.49
CA PHE A 28 -16.48 -3.87 0.04
C PHE A 28 -17.03 -3.48 -1.33
N SER A 29 -16.38 -3.97 -2.38
CA SER A 29 -16.93 -4.00 -3.73
C SER A 29 -16.88 -5.42 -4.23
N ASP A 30 -17.89 -5.87 -4.97
CA ASP A 30 -17.89 -7.12 -5.73
C ASP A 30 -17.76 -6.84 -7.24
N SER A 31 -17.53 -5.58 -7.61
CA SER A 31 -17.49 -5.17 -9.00
C SER A 31 -16.22 -5.63 -9.67
N THR A 32 -16.35 -6.25 -10.83
CA THR A 32 -15.23 -6.57 -11.74
C THR A 32 -15.25 -5.68 -12.99
N THR A 33 -16.16 -4.71 -13.02
CA THR A 33 -16.38 -3.85 -14.17
C THR A 33 -15.47 -2.64 -14.11
N ILE A 34 -14.71 -2.41 -15.18
CA ILE A 34 -14.01 -1.14 -15.39
C ILE A 34 -15.04 -0.08 -15.78
N TYR A 35 -15.13 0.99 -15.00
CA TYR A 35 -15.99 2.14 -15.31
C TYR A 35 -15.21 3.20 -16.07
N THR A 36 -15.93 4.03 -16.84
CA THR A 36 -15.35 5.17 -17.57
C THR A 36 -16.22 6.39 -17.36
N PHE A 37 -15.60 7.49 -16.96
CA PHE A 37 -16.23 8.79 -16.75
C PHE A 37 -15.60 9.82 -17.68
N GLU A 38 -16.40 10.79 -18.12
CA GLU A 38 -15.89 11.96 -18.82
C GLU A 38 -15.27 12.93 -17.81
N GLY A 39 -14.19 13.59 -18.20
CA GLY A 39 -13.41 14.50 -17.38
C GLY A 39 -12.19 13.86 -16.69
N THR A 40 -11.32 14.74 -16.20
CA THR A 40 -10.05 14.39 -15.52
C THR A 40 -9.99 14.90 -14.08
N GLN A 41 -11.11 15.42 -13.57
CA GLN A 41 -11.18 16.00 -12.23
C GLN A 41 -11.39 14.87 -11.23
N VAL A 42 -10.48 14.77 -10.26
CA VAL A 42 -10.55 13.85 -9.13
C VAL A 42 -10.63 14.73 -7.87
N PRO A 43 -11.46 14.37 -6.87
CA PRO A 43 -11.45 15.08 -5.59
C PRO A 43 -10.04 15.16 -5.00
N PRO A 44 -9.72 16.16 -4.16
CA PRO A 44 -8.43 16.23 -3.51
C PRO A 44 -8.13 14.93 -2.75
N MET A 45 -6.90 14.43 -2.87
CA MET A 45 -6.46 13.19 -2.24
C MET A 45 -5.24 13.43 -1.35
N VAL A 46 -5.05 12.55 -0.36
CA VAL A 46 -3.84 12.46 0.45
C VAL A 46 -3.37 11.02 0.59
N GLY A 47 -2.06 10.84 0.61
CA GLY A 47 -1.42 9.54 0.85
C GLY A 47 -1.46 8.58 -0.34
N GLU A 48 -1.84 9.04 -1.53
CA GLU A 48 -1.87 8.26 -2.76
C GLU A 48 -0.47 8.07 -3.37
N ALA A 49 -0.29 6.95 -4.07
CA ALA A 49 0.81 6.78 -5.01
C ALA A 49 0.36 7.20 -6.42
N THR A 50 1.17 8.01 -7.10
CA THR A 50 0.86 8.53 -8.43
C THR A 50 1.98 8.21 -9.43
N PHE A 51 1.58 7.70 -10.60
CA PHE A 51 2.48 7.37 -11.71
C PHE A 51 2.05 8.11 -12.97
N ALA A 52 2.98 8.79 -13.64
CA ALA A 52 2.71 9.52 -14.88
C ALA A 52 3.34 8.80 -16.07
N TYR A 53 2.56 8.57 -17.13
CA TYR A 53 3.05 7.99 -18.38
C TYR A 53 2.42 8.73 -19.56
N GLN A 54 3.22 9.51 -20.29
CA GLN A 54 2.74 10.39 -21.36
C GLN A 54 1.63 11.33 -20.85
N HIS A 55 0.45 11.32 -21.46
CA HIS A 55 -0.74 12.07 -21.05
C HIS A 55 -1.64 11.31 -20.06
N TYR A 56 -1.19 10.16 -19.56
CA TYR A 56 -1.90 9.39 -18.54
C TYR A 56 -1.33 9.64 -17.14
N ARG A 57 -2.22 9.57 -16.15
CA ARG A 57 -1.88 9.48 -14.72
C ARG A 57 -2.57 8.27 -14.12
N VAL A 58 -1.82 7.41 -13.43
CA VAL A 58 -2.33 6.29 -12.65
C VAL A 58 -2.24 6.64 -11.17
N ILE A 59 -3.34 6.46 -10.43
CA ILE A 59 -3.43 6.72 -8.99
C ILE A 59 -3.76 5.41 -8.27
N VAL A 60 -3.04 5.15 -7.19
CA VAL A 60 -3.17 3.96 -6.34
C VAL A 60 -3.35 4.39 -4.88
N GLY A 61 -4.39 3.87 -4.23
CA GLY A 61 -4.73 4.17 -2.84
C GLY A 61 -4.95 5.65 -2.55
N GLY A 62 -4.64 6.05 -1.32
CA GLY A 62 -4.93 7.38 -0.82
C GLY A 62 -6.33 7.49 -0.20
N LYS A 63 -6.65 8.69 0.30
CA LYS A 63 -8.00 9.04 0.76
C LYS A 63 -8.50 10.27 0.03
N PHE A 64 -9.76 10.25 -0.35
CA PHE A 64 -10.47 11.44 -0.81
C PHE A 64 -10.79 12.35 0.37
N LEU A 65 -10.49 13.63 0.22
CA LEU A 65 -10.86 14.70 1.14
C LEU A 65 -12.15 15.36 0.66
N ASP A 66 -12.98 15.83 1.60
CA ASP A 66 -14.04 16.79 1.27
C ASP A 66 -13.38 18.13 0.86
N PRO A 67 -13.61 18.63 -0.37
CA PRO A 67 -13.06 19.93 -0.79
C PRO A 67 -13.52 21.12 0.06
N LEU A 68 -14.69 21.02 0.71
CA LEU A 68 -15.26 22.06 1.56
C LEU A 68 -14.84 21.91 3.02
N HIS A 69 -14.56 20.68 3.46
CA HIS A 69 -14.19 20.35 4.84
C HIS A 69 -13.00 19.37 4.86
N PRO A 70 -11.80 19.79 4.45
CA PRO A 70 -10.65 18.89 4.31
C PRO A 70 -10.15 18.31 5.64
N GLU A 71 -10.62 18.84 6.77
CA GLU A 71 -10.31 18.37 8.12
C GLU A 71 -11.20 17.19 8.57
N ASP A 72 -12.29 16.93 7.83
CA ASP A 72 -13.23 15.84 8.12
C ASP A 72 -12.60 14.47 7.82
N GLU A 73 -13.25 13.41 8.31
CA GLU A 73 -12.78 12.04 8.10
C GLU A 73 -12.72 11.70 6.60
N ALA A 74 -11.50 11.56 6.11
CA ALA A 74 -11.21 11.24 4.72
C ALA A 74 -11.59 9.78 4.38
N ILE A 75 -12.11 9.57 3.17
CA ILE A 75 -12.61 8.26 2.71
C ILE A 75 -11.51 7.57 1.90
N TYR A 76 -11.17 6.33 2.26
CA TYR A 76 -10.18 5.55 1.51
C TYR A 76 -10.61 5.30 0.06
N ASN A 77 -9.63 5.39 -0.84
CA ASN A 77 -9.81 5.06 -2.23
C ASN A 77 -9.73 3.54 -2.41
N CYS A 78 -10.85 2.95 -2.84
CA CYS A 78 -11.00 1.52 -3.05
C CYS A 78 -10.85 1.10 -4.52
N ASP A 79 -10.32 2.01 -5.35
CA ASP A 79 -10.16 1.83 -6.78
C ASP A 79 -8.76 2.26 -7.22
N MET A 80 -8.29 1.68 -8.33
CA MET A 80 -7.19 2.26 -9.09
C MET A 80 -7.76 3.19 -10.17
N LEU A 81 -7.25 4.41 -10.26
CA LEU A 81 -7.72 5.40 -11.23
C LEU A 81 -6.70 5.55 -12.36
N ILE A 82 -7.18 5.59 -13.60
CA ILE A 82 -6.37 5.97 -14.77
C ILE A 82 -7.01 7.21 -15.41
N ILE A 83 -6.31 8.32 -15.39
CA ILE A 83 -6.75 9.59 -15.98
C ILE A 83 -6.08 9.76 -17.34
N ASP A 84 -6.87 9.91 -18.40
CA ASP A 84 -6.43 10.24 -19.76
C ASP A 84 -6.67 11.74 -20.00
N HIS A 85 -5.58 12.53 -19.97
CA HIS A 85 -5.66 13.98 -20.16
C HIS A 85 -5.85 14.40 -21.64
N GLU A 86 -5.57 13.52 -22.60
CA GLU A 86 -5.77 13.83 -24.02
C GLU A 86 -7.25 13.65 -24.41
N ARG A 87 -7.86 12.54 -23.99
CA ARG A 87 -9.26 12.22 -24.28
C ARG A 87 -10.24 12.79 -23.25
N GLN A 88 -9.74 13.38 -22.16
CA GLN A 88 -10.54 13.88 -21.05
C GLN A 88 -11.42 12.77 -20.46
N LYS A 89 -10.83 11.64 -20.08
CA LYS A 89 -11.53 10.50 -19.49
C LYS A 89 -10.84 10.01 -18.24
N THR A 90 -11.63 9.45 -17.33
CA THR A 90 -11.12 8.73 -16.16
C THR A 90 -11.67 7.30 -16.18
N TYR A 91 -10.77 6.32 -16.06
CA TYR A 91 -11.09 4.91 -15.91
C TYR A 91 -10.97 4.52 -14.45
N ILE A 92 -11.97 3.82 -13.93
CA ILE A 92 -12.00 3.34 -12.55
C ILE A 92 -11.93 1.82 -12.58
N LEU A 93 -10.89 1.28 -11.95
CA LEU A 93 -10.62 -0.14 -11.82
C LEU A 93 -10.89 -0.54 -10.36
N PRO A 94 -11.99 -1.26 -10.07
CA PRO A 94 -12.28 -1.72 -8.72
C PRO A 94 -11.20 -2.66 -8.19
N LEU A 95 -10.71 -2.41 -6.98
CA LEU A 95 -9.68 -3.26 -6.34
C LEU A 95 -10.19 -4.68 -6.07
N SER A 96 -11.51 -4.88 -6.00
CA SER A 96 -12.14 -6.20 -5.90
C SER A 96 -11.86 -7.15 -7.06
N TYR A 97 -11.34 -6.64 -8.18
CA TYR A 97 -10.87 -7.48 -9.29
C TYR A 97 -9.36 -7.79 -9.20
N PHE A 98 -8.60 -7.18 -8.30
CA PHE A 98 -7.15 -7.37 -8.23
C PHE A 98 -6.81 -8.69 -7.51
N PRO A 99 -5.59 -9.24 -7.74
CA PRO A 99 -5.13 -10.39 -6.97
C PRO A 99 -5.11 -10.08 -5.46
N PRO A 100 -5.32 -11.10 -4.61
CA PRO A 100 -5.13 -10.96 -3.17
C PRO A 100 -3.76 -10.35 -2.84
N PHE A 101 -3.67 -9.63 -1.71
CA PHE A 101 -2.51 -8.86 -1.24
C PHE A 101 -2.24 -7.56 -2.01
N VAL A 102 -2.61 -7.48 -3.30
CA VAL A 102 -2.53 -6.24 -4.07
C VAL A 102 -3.72 -5.35 -3.77
N ASP A 103 -4.91 -5.93 -3.71
CA ASP A 103 -6.16 -5.26 -3.34
C ASP A 103 -6.09 -4.58 -1.98
N ASP A 104 -5.74 -5.31 -0.92
CA ASP A 104 -5.60 -4.80 0.43
C ASP A 104 -4.53 -3.72 0.51
N GLN A 105 -3.35 -3.99 -0.09
CA GLN A 105 -2.28 -3.00 -0.12
C GLN A 105 -2.77 -1.71 -0.79
N PHE A 106 -3.35 -1.80 -1.99
CA PHE A 106 -3.72 -0.64 -2.80
C PHE A 106 -4.92 0.14 -2.25
N ALA A 107 -5.67 -0.42 -1.30
CA ALA A 107 -6.68 0.29 -0.53
C ALA A 107 -6.10 1.16 0.60
N GLY A 108 -4.78 1.08 0.87
CA GLY A 108 -4.10 1.82 1.92
C GLY A 108 -3.68 3.26 1.56
N VAL A 109 -2.82 3.81 2.40
CA VAL A 109 -2.23 5.15 2.27
C VAL A 109 -0.74 5.18 2.57
N ASN A 110 -0.10 6.29 2.21
CA ASN A 110 1.26 6.67 2.63
C ASN A 110 2.29 5.60 2.28
N TYR A 111 2.23 5.12 1.04
CA TYR A 111 3.21 4.20 0.47
C TYR A 111 4.58 4.85 0.31
N ALA A 112 5.63 4.05 0.36
CA ALA A 112 6.89 4.41 -0.27
C ALA A 112 6.82 3.94 -1.73
N TYR A 113 6.88 4.83 -2.71
CA TYR A 113 6.73 4.43 -4.11
C TYR A 113 7.71 5.16 -5.03
N THR A 114 8.00 4.54 -6.17
CA THR A 114 8.80 5.14 -7.24
C THR A 114 8.41 4.54 -8.59
N MET A 115 8.82 5.20 -9.67
CA MET A 115 8.73 4.66 -11.02
C MET A 115 10.11 4.72 -11.67
N GLU A 116 10.50 3.66 -12.38
CA GLU A 116 11.68 3.66 -13.24
C GLU A 116 11.24 3.29 -14.65
N ASN A 117 11.50 4.18 -15.61
CA ASN A 117 10.99 4.13 -16.98
C ASN A 117 9.45 4.08 -17.00
N ASP A 118 8.87 2.89 -17.12
CA ASP A 118 7.43 2.62 -17.14
C ASP A 118 7.01 1.57 -16.10
N THR A 119 7.91 1.16 -15.21
CA THR A 119 7.63 0.18 -14.15
C THR A 119 7.42 0.90 -12.83
N ALA A 120 6.26 0.71 -12.24
CA ALA A 120 5.88 1.23 -10.93
C ALA A 120 6.28 0.24 -9.82
N TYR A 121 6.68 0.80 -8.68
CA TYR A 121 7.01 0.08 -7.46
C TYR A 121 6.26 0.73 -6.30
N VAL A 122 5.41 -0.03 -5.63
CA VAL A 122 4.61 0.40 -4.46
C VAL A 122 5.02 -0.46 -3.27
N LEU A 123 5.72 0.15 -2.33
CA LEU A 123 6.21 -0.50 -1.12
C LEU A 123 5.40 -0.07 0.10
N GLY A 124 4.99 -1.07 0.87
CA GLY A 124 4.35 -0.94 2.16
C GLY A 124 3.04 -0.16 2.09
N GLY A 125 2.95 0.92 2.87
CA GLY A 125 1.71 1.65 3.12
C GLY A 125 0.99 1.18 4.38
N TYR A 126 -0.05 1.91 4.77
CA TYR A 126 -0.85 1.65 5.96
C TYR A 126 -2.32 1.51 5.57
N GLY A 127 -2.99 0.46 6.03
CA GLY A 127 -4.38 0.20 5.67
C GLY A 127 -4.97 -1.02 6.39
N TYR A 128 -6.15 -1.47 5.97
CA TYR A 128 -6.85 -2.60 6.58
C TYR A 128 -6.33 -3.85 5.92
N ASP A 129 -5.84 -4.78 6.72
CA ASP A 129 -5.51 -6.12 6.25
C ASP A 129 -6.75 -6.98 6.49
N LEU A 130 -7.47 -7.37 5.41
CA LEU A 130 -8.72 -8.12 5.52
C LEU A 130 -8.49 -9.51 6.12
N ALA A 131 -7.35 -10.12 5.83
CA ALA A 131 -6.98 -11.42 6.36
C ALA A 131 -6.72 -11.38 7.87
N LYS A 132 -6.17 -10.27 8.37
CA LYS A 132 -5.88 -10.08 9.80
C LYS A 132 -7.01 -9.41 10.58
N GLY A 133 -7.90 -8.68 9.91
CA GLY A 133 -9.05 -8.02 10.51
C GLY A 133 -8.71 -6.71 11.25
N TYR A 134 -7.57 -6.09 10.96
CA TYR A 134 -7.14 -4.85 11.61
C TYR A 134 -6.30 -3.95 10.69
N GLN A 135 -6.11 -2.71 11.13
CA GLN A 135 -5.20 -1.79 10.48
C GLN A 135 -3.74 -2.12 10.81
N THR A 136 -2.88 -2.13 9.81
CA THR A 136 -1.44 -2.37 9.98
C THR A 136 -0.67 -1.75 8.82
N THR A 137 0.64 -1.64 8.99
CA THR A 137 1.56 -1.38 7.89
C THR A 137 1.72 -2.64 7.04
N PHE A 138 1.57 -2.53 5.72
CA PHE A 138 1.62 -3.67 4.81
C PHE A 138 3.07 -4.14 4.59
N PRO A 139 3.38 -5.43 4.74
CA PRO A 139 4.70 -6.01 4.47
C PRO A 139 4.87 -6.43 2.98
N THR A 140 4.45 -5.56 2.05
CA THR A 140 4.30 -5.93 0.63
C THR A 140 5.03 -4.96 -0.30
N LEU A 141 5.66 -5.47 -1.36
CA LEU A 141 6.12 -4.68 -2.51
C LEU A 141 5.39 -5.16 -3.76
N THR A 142 4.59 -4.29 -4.37
CA THR A 142 3.91 -4.57 -5.64
C THR A 142 4.59 -3.83 -6.78
N ILE A 143 4.84 -4.56 -7.87
CA ILE A 143 5.54 -4.09 -9.06
C ILE A 143 4.63 -4.32 -10.27
N PHE A 144 4.46 -3.30 -11.10
CA PHE A 144 3.65 -3.43 -12.32
C PHE A 144 4.09 -2.48 -13.45
N PRO A 145 3.97 -2.91 -14.72
CA PRO A 145 4.23 -2.07 -15.88
C PRO A 145 3.06 -1.10 -16.13
N VAL A 146 3.28 0.19 -15.89
CA VAL A 146 2.27 1.26 -16.03
C VAL A 146 1.74 1.35 -17.45
N LYS A 147 2.63 1.31 -18.45
CA LYS A 147 2.24 1.34 -19.86
C LYS A 147 1.33 0.16 -20.22
N THR A 148 1.74 -1.06 -19.87
CA THR A 148 0.99 -2.27 -20.19
C THR A 148 -0.35 -2.31 -19.46
N LEU A 149 -0.40 -1.84 -18.21
CA LEU A 149 -1.65 -1.68 -17.47
C LEU A 149 -2.63 -0.76 -18.22
N ILE A 150 -2.17 0.42 -18.65
CA ILE A 150 -2.99 1.36 -19.43
C ILE A 150 -3.47 0.70 -20.73
N ASP A 151 -2.56 0.08 -21.49
CA ASP A 151 -2.90 -0.59 -22.75
C ASP A 151 -3.92 -1.74 -22.55
N SER A 152 -3.78 -2.52 -21.48
CA SER A 152 -4.70 -3.59 -21.08
C SER A 152 -6.10 -3.05 -20.81
N VAL A 153 -6.21 -1.97 -20.04
CA VAL A 153 -7.51 -1.35 -19.70
C VAL A 153 -8.21 -0.80 -20.94
N LEU A 154 -7.46 -0.17 -21.85
CA LEU A 154 -8.01 0.44 -23.06
C LEU A 154 -8.48 -0.57 -24.10
N HIS A 155 -7.80 -1.72 -24.24
CA HIS A 155 -8.01 -2.63 -25.36
C HIS A 155 -8.57 -4.01 -25.00
N TYR A 156 -8.18 -4.59 -23.86
CA TYR A 156 -8.38 -6.02 -23.58
C TYR A 156 -9.15 -6.30 -22.29
N LYS A 157 -9.30 -5.31 -21.41
CA LYS A 157 -9.99 -5.38 -20.11
C LYS A 157 -9.49 -6.50 -19.17
N ASP A 158 -8.28 -7.01 -19.36
CA ASP A 158 -7.63 -7.96 -18.45
C ASP A 158 -6.22 -7.47 -18.09
N TYR A 159 -5.97 -7.36 -16.79
CA TYR A 159 -4.72 -6.88 -16.20
C TYR A 159 -4.29 -7.72 -14.97
N LEU A 160 -4.92 -8.87 -14.72
CA LEU A 160 -4.71 -9.65 -13.49
C LEU A 160 -3.27 -10.15 -13.34
N ASN A 161 -2.65 -10.54 -14.46
CA ASN A 161 -1.31 -11.13 -14.48
C ASN A 161 -0.18 -10.10 -14.59
N LEU A 162 -0.47 -8.80 -14.43
CA LEU A 162 0.53 -7.73 -14.57
C LEU A 162 1.33 -7.46 -13.29
N PHE A 163 0.81 -7.89 -12.14
CA PHE A 163 1.40 -7.60 -10.83
C PHE A 163 2.41 -8.67 -10.44
N GLN A 164 3.60 -8.23 -10.08
CA GLN A 164 4.60 -9.04 -9.37
C GLN A 164 4.65 -8.55 -7.93
N VAL A 165 4.61 -9.48 -6.98
CA VAL A 165 4.48 -9.15 -5.56
C VAL A 165 5.61 -9.83 -4.79
N VAL A 166 6.24 -9.08 -3.89
CA VAL A 166 6.94 -9.65 -2.73
C VAL A 166 5.94 -9.72 -1.60
N GLU A 167 5.54 -10.94 -1.24
CA GLU A 167 4.47 -11.19 -0.29
C GLU A 167 5.00 -11.28 1.14
N SER A 168 4.34 -10.60 2.08
CA SER A 168 4.48 -10.85 3.53
C SER A 168 5.90 -10.79 4.11
N ASP A 169 6.76 -9.93 3.58
CA ASP A 169 8.10 -9.71 4.14
C ASP A 169 8.06 -8.56 5.15
N SER A 170 8.14 -8.87 6.45
CA SER A 170 8.09 -7.86 7.51
C SER A 170 9.17 -6.78 7.39
N ARG A 171 10.27 -7.05 6.68
CA ARG A 171 11.34 -6.07 6.42
C ARG A 171 10.88 -4.94 5.49
N LEU A 172 9.77 -5.15 4.78
CA LEU A 172 9.11 -4.22 3.88
C LEU A 172 7.94 -3.45 4.50
N ALA A 173 7.59 -3.73 5.77
CA ALA A 173 6.53 -3.01 6.49
C ALA A 173 6.95 -1.56 6.78
N ILE A 174 6.72 -0.68 5.80
CA ILE A 174 7.11 0.73 5.85
C ILE A 174 5.97 1.60 5.33
N THR A 175 5.53 2.56 6.12
CA THR A 175 4.66 3.67 5.70
C THR A 175 5.42 4.99 5.83
N GLU A 176 5.03 6.02 5.08
CA GLU A 176 5.62 7.38 5.11
C GLU A 176 7.14 7.41 4.81
N GLY A 177 7.64 6.38 4.12
CA GLY A 177 9.02 6.31 3.64
C GLY A 177 9.18 6.94 2.26
N THR A 178 10.42 7.23 1.88
CA THR A 178 10.77 7.62 0.50
C THR A 178 11.52 6.49 -0.18
N LEU A 179 10.96 5.97 -1.29
CA LEU A 179 11.57 4.90 -2.08
C LEU A 179 12.29 5.48 -3.30
N VAL A 180 13.50 4.99 -3.57
CA VAL A 180 14.25 5.24 -4.80
C VAL A 180 14.81 3.92 -5.31
N LYS A 181 14.82 3.74 -6.63
CA LYS A 181 15.48 2.61 -7.29
C LYS A 181 16.74 3.09 -8.01
N ILE A 182 17.86 2.38 -7.85
CA ILE A 182 19.14 2.66 -8.51
C ILE A 182 19.74 1.34 -8.99
N GLY A 183 19.72 1.11 -10.31
CA GLY A 183 20.17 -0.15 -10.88
C GLY A 183 19.38 -1.32 -10.30
N ASP A 184 20.07 -2.32 -9.73
CA ASP A 184 19.42 -3.51 -9.15
C ASP A 184 18.91 -3.29 -7.71
N TYR A 185 19.16 -2.12 -7.12
CA TYR A 185 18.88 -1.86 -5.70
C TYR A 185 17.72 -0.90 -5.49
N PHE A 186 16.96 -1.17 -4.43
CA PHE A 186 15.96 -0.33 -3.82
C PHE A 186 16.53 0.32 -2.57
N LEU A 187 16.21 1.59 -2.38
CA LEU A 187 16.66 2.42 -1.28
C LEU A 187 15.45 3.08 -0.64
N VAL A 188 15.21 2.79 0.64
CA VAL A 188 14.10 3.37 1.40
C VAL A 188 14.68 4.21 2.52
N TYR A 189 14.35 5.50 2.50
CA TYR A 189 14.79 6.45 3.52
C TYR A 189 13.62 6.85 4.43
N ASN A 190 13.88 6.93 5.73
CA ASN A 190 12.87 7.20 6.77
C ASN A 190 11.71 6.18 6.72
N GLY A 191 10.56 6.60 7.24
CA GLY A 191 9.33 5.84 7.32
C GLY A 191 9.00 5.45 8.75
N ARG A 192 7.89 4.73 8.89
CA ARG A 192 7.40 4.17 10.14
C ARG A 192 6.86 2.77 9.92
N GLU A 193 6.76 2.02 11.00
CA GLU A 193 5.97 0.79 11.06
C GLU A 193 4.95 0.92 12.19
N ILE A 194 3.69 0.69 11.85
CA ILE A 194 2.55 0.74 12.75
C ILE A 194 1.92 -0.65 12.76
N THR A 195 1.86 -1.28 13.93
CA THR A 195 1.27 -2.61 14.14
C THR A 195 0.30 -2.58 15.31
N PRO A 196 -0.80 -3.34 15.30
CA PRO A 196 -1.67 -3.42 16.46
C PRO A 196 -0.99 -4.15 17.62
N ILE A 197 -1.43 -3.83 18.84
CA ILE A 197 -1.15 -4.58 20.06
C ILE A 197 -2.50 -5.04 20.60
N GLU A 198 -2.63 -6.34 20.84
CA GLU A 198 -3.73 -6.90 21.62
C GLU A 198 -3.42 -6.72 23.10
N GLU A 199 -4.27 -5.99 23.83
CA GLU A 199 -4.13 -5.86 25.29
C GLU A 199 -4.87 -7.01 25.99
N GLU A 200 -4.18 -7.70 26.89
CA GLU A 200 -4.62 -8.95 27.55
C GLU A 200 -5.94 -8.84 28.33
N PHE A 201 -6.45 -7.62 28.58
CA PHE A 201 -7.64 -7.36 29.40
C PHE A 201 -8.64 -6.36 28.81
N THR A 202 -8.49 -5.98 27.55
CA THR A 202 -9.46 -5.12 26.85
C THR A 202 -9.74 -5.65 25.46
N ASP A 203 -11.00 -5.62 25.01
CA ASP A 203 -11.37 -5.85 23.60
C ASP A 203 -10.99 -4.65 22.70
N CYS A 204 -9.89 -3.96 23.03
CA CYS A 204 -9.40 -2.78 22.33
C CYS A 204 -8.00 -3.06 21.79
N LEU A 205 -7.79 -2.75 20.51
CA LEU A 205 -6.48 -2.75 19.90
C LEU A 205 -5.81 -1.40 20.18
N THR A 206 -4.62 -1.43 20.77
CA THR A 206 -3.71 -0.28 20.74
C THR A 206 -2.71 -0.42 19.59
N VAL A 207 -1.85 0.57 19.38
CA VAL A 207 -0.86 0.55 18.29
C VAL A 207 0.55 0.67 18.84
N ASN A 208 1.46 -0.10 18.27
CA ASN A 208 2.89 0.09 18.37
C ASN A 208 3.36 0.91 17.17
N GLU A 209 4.21 1.90 17.40
CA GLU A 209 4.82 2.70 16.34
C GLU A 209 6.34 2.67 16.43
N TRP A 210 6.99 2.28 15.34
CA TRP A 210 8.44 2.34 15.17
C TRP A 210 8.78 3.47 14.20
N ASP A 211 9.49 4.51 14.65
CA ASP A 211 9.99 5.58 13.79
C ASP A 211 11.36 5.19 13.20
N PHE A 212 11.45 5.13 11.87
CA PHE A 212 12.69 4.85 11.13
C PHE A 212 13.40 6.13 10.68
N ARG A 213 13.13 7.28 11.31
CA ARG A 213 13.80 8.55 10.99
C ARG A 213 15.33 8.44 10.98
N GLY A 214 15.92 8.87 9.88
CA GLY A 214 17.36 8.83 9.64
C GLY A 214 17.89 7.46 9.24
N GLN A 215 17.03 6.44 9.16
CA GLN A 215 17.37 5.10 8.68
C GLN A 215 17.35 5.07 7.15
N LEU A 216 18.36 4.39 6.57
CA LEU A 216 18.38 4.02 5.17
C LEU A 216 18.39 2.49 5.06
N ARG A 217 17.41 1.94 4.34
CA ARG A 217 17.36 0.52 3.98
C ARG A 217 17.74 0.37 2.52
N LYS A 218 18.65 -0.55 2.23
CA LYS A 218 19.03 -0.95 0.86
C LYS A 218 18.74 -2.42 0.68
N PHE A 219 18.12 -2.81 -0.41
CA PHE A 219 17.92 -4.21 -0.75
C PHE A 219 17.86 -4.41 -2.26
N SER A 220 18.07 -5.62 -2.72
CA SER A 220 17.76 -6.07 -4.08
C SER A 220 16.62 -7.08 -4.04
N LEU A 221 16.17 -7.52 -5.20
CA LEU A 221 15.18 -8.59 -5.30
C LEU A 221 15.80 -9.79 -6.02
N LYS A 222 15.47 -10.99 -5.54
CA LYS A 222 15.80 -12.23 -6.21
C LYS A 222 14.53 -13.01 -6.54
N LYS A 223 14.61 -13.82 -7.59
CA LYS A 223 13.54 -14.74 -7.95
C LYS A 223 13.90 -16.16 -7.48
N THR A 224 13.12 -16.70 -6.55
CA THR A 224 13.30 -18.04 -5.99
C THR A 224 12.06 -18.86 -6.32
N GLU A 225 12.22 -19.95 -7.08
CA GLU A 225 11.12 -20.90 -7.39
C GLU A 225 9.82 -20.27 -7.93
N GLY A 226 9.93 -19.12 -8.59
CA GLY A 226 8.78 -18.40 -9.16
C GLY A 226 8.32 -17.18 -8.35
N TYR A 227 8.71 -17.08 -7.08
CA TYR A 227 8.39 -15.98 -6.18
C TYR A 227 9.48 -14.91 -6.17
N LEU A 228 9.09 -13.68 -5.87
CA LEU A 228 9.99 -12.55 -5.72
C LEU A 228 10.27 -12.34 -4.22
N GLU A 229 11.53 -12.22 -3.85
CA GLU A 229 11.95 -12.11 -2.45
C GLU A 229 12.97 -10.99 -2.27
N VAL A 230 12.99 -10.38 -1.08
CA VAL A 230 14.03 -9.43 -0.69
C VAL A 230 15.37 -10.14 -0.50
N ASP A 231 16.40 -9.59 -1.14
CA ASP A 231 17.77 -10.05 -1.06
C ASP A 231 18.72 -8.90 -0.70
N GLU A 232 19.94 -9.25 -0.24
CA GLU A 232 21.00 -8.28 0.09
C GLU A 232 20.56 -7.09 0.98
N LEU A 233 19.61 -7.31 1.89
CA LEU A 233 19.11 -6.24 2.77
C LEU A 233 20.21 -5.73 3.71
N GLN A 234 20.42 -4.41 3.68
CA GLN A 234 21.32 -3.67 4.54
C GLN A 234 20.56 -2.51 5.19
N ILE A 235 20.69 -2.34 6.50
CA ILE A 235 20.04 -1.26 7.26
C ILE A 235 21.12 -0.38 7.89
N CYS A 236 21.07 0.91 7.59
CA CYS A 236 21.96 1.92 8.12
C CYS A 236 21.18 2.85 9.07
N ASN A 237 21.47 2.79 10.37
CA ASN A 237 20.74 3.54 11.41
C ASN A 237 21.27 4.97 11.67
N THR A 238 22.36 5.36 11.00
CA THR A 238 22.94 6.70 11.14
C THR A 238 23.11 7.31 9.77
N SER A 239 22.45 8.44 9.52
CA SER A 239 22.47 9.21 8.27
C SER A 239 23.82 9.85 7.92
N LYS A 240 24.94 9.29 8.38
CA LYS A 240 26.27 9.73 7.95
C LYS A 240 26.56 9.10 6.59
N VAL A 241 26.05 9.82 5.58
CA VAL A 241 26.39 9.76 4.16
C VAL A 241 25.91 8.53 3.38
N PHE A 242 25.02 8.79 2.42
CA PHE A 242 24.42 7.84 1.46
C PHE A 242 25.43 6.86 0.82
N TYR A 243 26.68 7.28 0.59
CA TYR A 243 27.72 6.44 0.01
C TYR A 243 28.13 5.27 0.92
N GLN A 244 27.97 5.38 2.25
CA GLN A 244 28.37 4.33 3.19
C GLN A 244 27.44 3.11 3.15
N CYS A 245 26.26 3.25 2.56
CA CYS A 245 25.31 2.17 2.33
C CYS A 245 25.34 1.69 0.86
N MET A 246 26.21 2.24 0.01
CA MET A 246 26.41 1.76 -1.36
C MET A 246 27.26 0.47 -1.34
N PRO A 247 27.08 -0.45 -2.30
CA PRO A 247 27.87 -1.68 -2.34
C PRO A 247 29.37 -1.37 -2.49
N ASP A 248 30.22 -2.09 -1.75
CA ASP A 248 31.68 -1.97 -1.85
C ASP A 248 32.20 -2.37 -3.24
N THR A 249 31.48 -3.26 -3.93
CA THR A 249 31.78 -3.74 -5.27
C THR A 249 30.70 -3.30 -6.26
N TRP A 250 31.08 -2.43 -7.19
CA TRP A 250 30.20 -1.96 -8.25
C TRP A 250 30.36 -2.81 -9.51
N LYS A 251 29.24 -3.25 -10.13
CA LYS A 251 29.29 -3.83 -11.50
C LYS A 251 29.82 -2.82 -12.54
N LYS A 252 29.61 -1.52 -12.29
CA LYS A 252 30.20 -0.39 -13.02
C LYS A 252 30.51 0.72 -12.02
N ALA A 253 31.76 1.17 -11.95
CA ALA A 253 32.19 2.19 -10.99
C ALA A 253 31.35 3.47 -11.14
N PRO A 254 30.91 4.11 -10.04
CA PRO A 254 30.17 5.35 -10.09
C PRO A 254 31.06 6.42 -10.71
N VAL A 255 30.61 7.03 -11.80
CA VAL A 255 31.35 8.10 -12.47
C VAL A 255 31.12 9.39 -11.70
N ARG A 256 32.19 10.12 -11.40
CA ARG A 256 32.07 11.40 -10.72
C ARG A 256 31.53 12.41 -11.73
N VAL A 257 30.48 13.15 -11.36
CA VAL A 257 29.77 14.07 -12.28
C VAL A 257 30.72 15.06 -12.97
N TYR A 258 31.79 15.49 -12.28
CA TYR A 258 32.82 16.38 -12.81
C TYR A 258 33.84 15.76 -13.80
N GLU A 259 33.77 14.45 -14.04
CA GLU A 259 34.56 13.75 -15.07
C GLU A 259 33.78 13.61 -16.40
N LEU A 260 32.45 13.77 -16.38
CA LEU A 260 31.59 13.74 -17.59
C LEU A 260 31.58 15.07 -18.35
N ASP A 261 31.69 16.20 -17.66
CA ASP A 261 31.77 17.55 -18.28
C ASP A 261 33.12 17.83 -19.00
N ARG A 262 34.03 16.85 -19.05
CA ARG A 262 35.36 16.98 -19.67
C ARG A 262 35.61 16.03 -20.84
N GLN A 263 34.58 15.34 -21.33
CA GLN A 263 34.65 14.49 -22.53
C GLN A 263 33.89 15.08 -23.70
#